data_AF-A0AAE1FPF9-F1
#
_entry.id   AF-A0AAE1FPF9-F1
#
_cell.length_a   1.000
_cell.length_b   1.000
_cell.length_c   1.000
_cell.angle_alpha   90.00
_cell.angle_beta   90.00
_cell.angle_gamma   90.00
#
_symmetry.space_group_name_H-M   'P 1'
#
loop_
_entity.id
_entity.type
_entity.pdbx_description
1 polymer ?
#
loop_
_entity_poly.entity_id
_entity_poly.type
_entity_poly.pdbx_seq_one_letter_code
_entity_poly.pdbx_strand_id
1 'polypeptide(L)'
;MPGTAKTFEEYAHQVFIPYVEEQQRRTSRLDLIWDSYKDGSLKTSTREKRGNRVRRRVVNTAAIPGNWQSFLSVDANKVKVFSFLSNVLVQTFNDDPKELVVTDGEAVICLPRQKDESSLAPCCQEEADTRIILHVAHAAVHDHRQIQVRTVDTDVVALAVMVAQALPCMDELWIAFGDGQELPLHPCS
;
A
#
# COMPACT_ATOMS: atom_id res chain seq x y z
N MET A 1 8.71 8.05 -8.17
CA MET A 1 10.16 8.22 -8.47
C MET A 1 10.77 9.04 -7.35
N PRO A 2 12.03 8.80 -6.96
CA PRO A 2 12.67 9.52 -5.84
C PRO A 2 12.95 11.02 -6.11
N GLY A 3 12.73 11.51 -7.34
CA GLY A 3 12.89 12.92 -7.65
C GLY A 3 14.33 13.39 -7.46
N THR A 4 14.52 14.47 -6.72
CA THR A 4 15.83 15.06 -6.40
C THR A 4 16.46 14.52 -5.12
N ALA A 5 15.78 13.62 -4.40
CA ALA A 5 16.26 13.08 -3.13
C ALA A 5 17.56 12.29 -3.30
N LYS A 6 18.52 12.53 -2.41
CA LYS A 6 19.84 11.89 -2.41
C LYS A 6 19.89 10.70 -1.47
N THR A 7 19.12 10.70 -0.39
CA THR A 7 19.07 9.63 0.63
C THR A 7 17.64 9.12 0.83
N PHE A 8 17.49 7.92 1.39
CA PHE A 8 16.15 7.38 1.69
C PHE A 8 15.36 8.26 2.67
N GLU A 9 16.04 8.90 3.61
CA GLU A 9 15.45 9.90 4.50
C GLU A 9 14.93 11.13 3.74
N GLU A 10 15.74 11.69 2.84
CA GLU A 10 15.29 12.80 1.98
C GLU A 10 14.08 12.39 1.14
N TYR A 11 14.07 11.18 0.58
CA TYR A 11 12.92 10.70 -0.18
C TYR A 11 11.66 10.54 0.69
N ALA A 12 11.81 10.00 1.90
CA ALA A 12 10.69 9.85 2.81
C ALA A 12 10.08 11.21 3.16
N HIS A 13 10.90 12.18 3.57
CA HIS A 13 10.41 13.47 4.05
C HIS A 13 10.05 14.47 2.95
N GLN A 14 10.71 14.45 1.79
CA GLN A 14 10.48 15.44 0.73
C GLN A 14 9.44 14.97 -0.30
N VAL A 15 9.19 13.67 -0.41
CA VAL A 15 8.31 13.12 -1.45
C VAL A 15 7.21 12.25 -0.86
N PHE A 16 7.57 11.25 -0.07
CA PHE A 16 6.61 10.21 0.32
C PHE A 16 5.63 10.66 1.40
N ILE A 17 6.12 11.21 2.52
CA ILE A 17 5.27 11.73 3.59
C ILE A 17 4.32 12.84 3.07
N PRO A 18 4.80 13.90 2.37
CA PRO A 18 3.90 14.94 1.88
C PRO A 18 2.80 14.42 0.95
N TYR A 19 3.11 13.39 0.15
CA TYR A 19 2.12 12.74 -0.69
C TYR A 19 1.04 12.04 0.15
N VAL A 20 1.44 11.29 1.18
CA VAL A 20 0.53 10.59 2.09
C VAL A 20 -0.30 11.56 2.92
N GLU A 21 0.29 12.65 3.44
CA GLU A 21 -0.42 13.71 4.15
C GLU A 21 -1.54 14.33 3.29
N GLU A 22 -1.26 14.62 2.01
CA GLU A 22 -2.27 15.15 1.09
C GLU A 22 -3.42 14.15 0.86
N GLN A 23 -3.12 12.84 0.79
CA GLN A 23 -4.18 11.83 0.72
C GLN A 23 -5.00 11.81 2.02
N GLN A 24 -4.33 11.81 3.17
CA GLN A 24 -4.97 11.75 4.47
C GLN A 24 -5.85 12.98 4.75
N ARG A 25 -5.51 14.17 4.22
CA ARG A 25 -6.36 15.38 4.34
C ARG A 25 -7.79 15.15 3.86
N ARG A 26 -8.00 14.29 2.87
CA ARG A 26 -9.28 14.08 2.17
C ARG A 26 -10.08 12.89 2.68
N THR A 27 -9.54 12.10 3.60
CA THR A 27 -10.17 10.89 4.12
C THR A 27 -10.12 10.83 5.65
N SER A 28 -11.03 10.05 6.25
CA SER A 28 -10.97 9.69 7.67
C SER A 28 -10.09 8.47 7.94
N ARG A 29 -9.89 7.63 6.92
CA ARG A 29 -9.08 6.42 6.96
C ARG A 29 -8.24 6.27 5.70
N LEU A 30 -6.96 5.94 5.85
CA LEU A 30 -6.04 5.68 4.75
C LEU A 30 -5.36 4.32 4.93
N ASP A 31 -5.49 3.46 3.92
CA ASP A 31 -4.84 2.14 3.90
C ASP A 31 -3.68 2.17 2.89
N LEU A 32 -2.46 1.89 3.37
CA LEU A 32 -1.26 1.73 2.55
C LEU A 32 -0.86 0.26 2.50
N ILE A 33 -0.93 -0.30 1.30
CA ILE A 33 -0.88 -1.74 1.09
C ILE A 33 0.31 -2.09 0.20
N TRP A 34 1.15 -3.00 0.70
CA TRP A 34 2.34 -3.50 0.01
C TRP A 34 2.16 -4.97 -0.36
N ASP A 35 2.85 -5.40 -1.41
CA ASP A 35 3.11 -6.82 -1.62
C ASP A 35 3.88 -7.43 -0.43
N SER A 36 3.62 -8.70 -0.16
CA SER A 36 4.47 -9.54 0.67
C SER A 36 5.25 -10.53 -0.19
N TYR A 37 6.57 -10.52 -0.01
CA TYR A 37 7.50 -11.41 -0.68
C TYR A 37 7.87 -12.54 0.28
N LYS A 38 7.30 -13.72 0.07
CA LYS A 38 7.57 -14.93 0.87
C LYS A 38 8.63 -15.80 0.21
N ASP A 39 9.53 -16.35 1.01
CA ASP A 39 10.49 -17.36 0.56
C ASP A 39 9.78 -18.69 0.28
N GLY A 40 10.12 -19.35 -0.83
CA GLY A 40 9.59 -20.68 -1.19
C GLY A 40 8.17 -20.70 -1.80
N SER A 41 7.60 -19.53 -2.11
CA SER A 41 6.35 -19.44 -2.86
C SER A 41 6.51 -19.96 -4.29
N LEU A 42 5.43 -20.44 -4.90
CA LEU A 42 5.41 -20.83 -6.32
C LEU A 42 5.90 -19.68 -7.22
N LYS A 43 5.66 -18.43 -6.80
CA LYS A 43 6.07 -17.22 -7.51
C LYS A 43 7.55 -16.86 -7.32
N THR A 44 8.23 -17.42 -6.31
CA THR A 44 9.67 -17.20 -6.07
C THR A 44 10.48 -17.64 -7.29
N SER A 45 10.17 -18.79 -7.90
CA SER A 45 10.89 -19.31 -9.07
C SER A 45 10.83 -18.39 -10.31
N THR A 46 9.70 -17.71 -10.52
CA THR A 46 9.50 -16.76 -11.63
C THR A 46 10.18 -15.42 -11.33
N ARG A 47 10.26 -15.03 -10.05
CA ARG A 47 10.91 -13.79 -9.57
C ARG A 47 12.43 -13.90 -9.51
N GLU A 48 12.99 -15.06 -9.15
CA GLU A 48 14.43 -15.33 -9.14
C GLU A 48 15.07 -15.14 -10.52
N LYS A 49 14.35 -15.49 -11.59
CA LYS A 49 14.79 -15.26 -12.98
C LYS A 49 14.93 -13.77 -13.32
N ARG A 50 14.35 -12.85 -12.53
CA ARG A 50 14.35 -11.40 -12.77
C ARG A 50 15.51 -10.64 -12.08
N GLY A 51 16.35 -11.27 -11.26
CA GLY A 51 17.42 -10.49 -10.60
C GLY A 51 18.51 -11.25 -9.86
N ASN A 52 19.64 -11.48 -10.55
CA ASN A 52 20.93 -11.70 -9.89
C ASN A 52 21.66 -10.36 -9.73
N ARG A 53 21.11 -9.43 -8.94
CA ARG A 53 21.68 -8.09 -8.70
C ARG A 53 21.96 -7.83 -7.22
N VAL A 54 22.94 -6.95 -6.99
CA VAL A 54 23.49 -6.62 -5.66
C VAL A 54 22.40 -6.11 -4.71
N ARG A 55 22.27 -6.77 -3.56
CA ARG A 55 21.43 -6.34 -2.43
C ARG A 55 22.02 -5.06 -1.83
N ARG A 56 21.21 -4.01 -1.61
CA ARG A 56 21.67 -2.80 -0.90
C ARG A 56 20.99 -2.64 0.45
N ARG A 57 21.59 -1.83 1.32
CA ARG A 57 21.04 -1.47 2.63
C ARG A 57 20.08 -0.29 2.44
N VAL A 58 18.90 -0.37 3.06
CA VAL A 58 17.91 0.71 3.10
C VAL A 58 17.87 1.20 4.54
N VAL A 59 18.47 2.35 4.79
CA VAL A 59 18.52 3.06 6.08
C VAL A 59 18.56 4.56 5.76
N ASN A 60 18.21 5.42 6.73
CA ASN A 60 18.07 6.87 6.54
C ASN A 60 19.18 7.50 5.68
N THR A 61 20.44 7.30 6.07
CA THR A 61 21.61 7.93 5.46
C THR A 61 22.10 7.25 4.17
N ALA A 62 21.52 6.10 3.79
CA ALA A 62 21.93 5.41 2.59
C ALA A 62 21.51 6.19 1.34
N ALA A 63 22.43 6.33 0.40
CA ALA A 63 22.16 7.01 -0.87
C ALA A 63 21.11 6.24 -1.69
N ILE A 64 20.21 6.99 -2.33
CA ILE A 64 19.26 6.44 -3.27
C ILE A 64 20.00 5.88 -4.48
N PRO A 65 19.67 4.67 -4.94
CA PRO A 65 20.27 4.11 -6.13
C PRO A 65 19.91 4.93 -7.37
N GLY A 66 20.93 5.36 -8.13
CA GLY A 66 20.73 6.15 -9.35
C GLY A 66 19.88 5.46 -10.43
N ASN A 67 19.83 4.12 -10.45
CA ASN A 67 18.86 3.35 -11.23
C ASN A 67 17.81 2.72 -10.30
N TRP A 68 16.75 3.48 -10.03
CA TRP A 68 15.69 3.10 -9.09
C TRP A 68 14.91 1.86 -9.56
N GLN A 69 14.61 1.77 -10.85
CA GLN A 69 13.86 0.66 -11.43
C GLN A 69 14.62 -0.66 -11.29
N SER A 70 15.93 -0.66 -11.59
CA SER A 70 16.77 -1.85 -11.38
C SER A 70 16.93 -2.20 -9.91
N PHE A 71 16.91 -1.22 -9.01
CA PHE A 71 17.00 -1.49 -7.59
C PHE A 71 15.73 -2.16 -7.07
N LEU A 72 14.57 -1.64 -7.49
CA LEU A 72 13.26 -2.21 -7.18
C LEU A 72 12.97 -3.52 -7.92
N SER A 73 13.71 -3.90 -8.96
CA SER A 73 13.50 -5.21 -9.60
C SER A 73 13.99 -6.39 -8.74
N VAL A 74 14.60 -6.12 -7.58
CA VAL A 74 15.06 -7.12 -6.61
C VAL A 74 14.11 -7.13 -5.42
N ASP A 75 13.41 -8.24 -5.21
CA ASP A 75 12.36 -8.36 -4.18
C ASP A 75 12.88 -8.05 -2.77
N ALA A 76 14.07 -8.54 -2.40
CA ALA A 76 14.69 -8.24 -1.11
C ALA A 76 14.96 -6.74 -0.88
N ASN A 77 15.14 -5.96 -1.96
CA ASN A 77 15.25 -4.51 -1.85
C ASN A 77 13.87 -3.87 -1.67
N LYS A 78 12.84 -4.36 -2.37
CA LYS A 78 11.46 -3.89 -2.19
C LYS A 78 10.98 -4.08 -0.76
N VAL A 79 11.14 -5.28 -0.20
CA VAL A 79 10.79 -5.58 1.20
C VAL A 79 11.41 -4.55 2.15
N LYS A 80 12.71 -4.27 2.00
CA LYS A 80 13.39 -3.29 2.83
C LYS A 80 12.86 -1.86 2.65
N VAL A 81 12.50 -1.47 1.42
CA VAL A 81 11.89 -0.15 1.16
C VAL A 81 10.51 -0.09 1.82
N PHE A 82 9.69 -1.13 1.68
CA PHE A 82 8.34 -1.18 2.25
C PHE A 82 8.38 -1.09 3.78
N SER A 83 9.21 -1.88 4.44
CA SER A 83 9.35 -1.80 5.90
C SER A 83 9.93 -0.45 6.33
N PHE A 84 10.91 0.11 5.60
CA PHE A 84 11.44 1.45 5.89
C PHE A 84 10.35 2.53 5.82
N LEU A 85 9.59 2.58 4.73
CA LEU A 85 8.53 3.57 4.54
C LEU A 85 7.38 3.39 5.53
N SER A 86 7.00 2.13 5.83
CA SER A 86 5.97 1.82 6.83
C SER A 86 6.37 2.34 8.21
N ASN A 87 7.62 2.09 8.63
CA ASN A 87 8.13 2.61 9.91
C ASN A 87 8.13 4.13 9.98
N VAL A 88 8.56 4.81 8.92
CA VAL A 88 8.56 6.28 8.86
C VAL A 88 7.13 6.83 8.96
N LEU A 89 6.17 6.24 8.25
CA LEU A 89 4.76 6.66 8.34
C LEU A 89 4.18 6.43 9.73
N VAL A 90 4.38 5.25 10.31
CA VAL A 90 3.87 4.92 11.65
C VAL A 90 4.41 5.91 12.68
N GLN A 91 5.69 6.30 12.58
CA GLN A 91 6.26 7.33 13.45
C GLN A 91 5.69 8.72 13.18
N THR A 92 5.44 9.08 11.92
CA THR A 92 4.96 10.41 11.52
C THR A 92 3.51 10.64 11.93
N PHE A 93 2.66 9.62 11.81
CA PHE A 93 1.20 9.71 12.03
C PHE A 93 0.74 9.09 13.35
N ASN A 94 1.66 8.75 14.27
CA ASN A 94 1.33 8.08 15.52
C ASN A 94 0.28 8.82 16.38
N ASP A 95 0.34 10.15 16.34
CA ASP A 95 -0.54 11.03 17.13
C ASP A 95 -1.66 11.64 16.28
N ASP A 96 -1.80 11.23 15.02
CA ASP A 96 -2.90 11.70 14.15
C ASP A 96 -4.22 11.02 14.58
N PRO A 97 -5.32 11.78 14.73
CA PRO A 97 -6.61 11.20 15.10
C PRO A 97 -7.27 10.39 13.98
N LYS A 98 -6.83 10.54 12.72
CA LYS A 98 -7.36 9.80 11.57
C LYS A 98 -6.76 8.41 11.49
N GLU A 99 -7.52 7.49 10.91
CA GLU A 99 -7.06 6.11 10.78
C GLU A 99 -6.00 5.97 9.68
N LEU A 100 -4.88 5.34 10.00
CA LEU A 100 -3.84 4.89 9.09
C LEU A 100 -3.64 3.39 9.29
N VAL A 101 -3.85 2.62 8.23
CA VAL A 101 -3.63 1.17 8.22
C VAL A 101 -2.49 0.88 7.25
N VAL A 102 -1.42 0.22 7.70
CA VAL A 102 -0.26 -0.10 6.87
C VAL A 102 0.04 -1.58 6.95
N THR A 103 0.13 -2.26 5.81
CA THR A 103 0.66 -3.64 5.78
C THR A 103 2.19 -3.62 5.82
N ASP A 104 2.86 -4.51 6.55
CA ASP A 104 4.31 -4.73 6.46
C ASP A 104 4.60 -6.23 6.51
N GLY A 105 4.91 -6.82 5.35
CA GLY A 105 4.91 -8.28 5.20
C GLY A 105 3.50 -8.85 5.43
N GLU A 106 3.35 -9.74 6.40
CA GLU A 106 2.04 -10.27 6.82
C GLU A 106 1.41 -9.48 7.98
N ALA A 107 2.16 -8.56 8.60
CA ALA A 107 1.64 -7.71 9.65
C ALA A 107 0.72 -6.62 9.06
N VAL A 108 -0.25 -6.20 9.87
CA VAL A 108 -1.05 -5.00 9.63
C VAL A 108 -0.88 -4.12 10.85
N ILE A 109 -0.55 -2.84 10.63
CA ILE A 109 -0.34 -1.85 11.67
C ILE A 109 -1.47 -0.83 11.53
N CYS A 110 -2.33 -0.73 12.55
CA CYS A 110 -3.40 0.26 12.61
C CYS A 110 -3.04 1.39 13.58
N LEU A 111 -3.23 2.63 13.15
CA LEU A 111 -3.11 3.84 13.95
C LEU A 111 -4.41 4.65 13.82
N PRO A 112 -5.02 5.14 14.91
CA PRO A 112 -4.79 4.71 16.28
C PRO A 112 -4.97 3.19 16.43
N ARG A 113 -4.29 2.60 17.42
CA ARG A 113 -4.32 1.14 17.62
C ARG A 113 -5.75 0.64 17.85
N GLN A 114 -6.17 -0.35 17.07
CA GLN A 114 -7.51 -0.94 17.18
C GLN A 114 -7.52 -2.07 18.23
N LYS A 115 -8.70 -2.35 18.80
CA LYS A 115 -8.86 -3.41 19.82
C LYS A 115 -8.94 -4.81 19.20
N ASP A 116 -9.46 -4.89 17.99
CA ASP A 116 -9.59 -6.13 17.23
C ASP A 116 -9.15 -5.85 15.79
N GLU A 117 -8.12 -6.55 15.37
CA GLU A 117 -7.54 -6.48 14.02
C GLU A 117 -7.62 -7.85 13.33
N SER A 118 -8.32 -8.83 13.93
CA SER A 118 -8.33 -10.23 13.49
C SER A 118 -8.96 -10.46 12.10
N SER A 119 -9.76 -9.49 11.64
CA SER A 119 -10.35 -9.46 10.31
C SER A 119 -9.40 -8.96 9.21
N LEU A 120 -8.28 -8.31 9.59
CA LEU A 120 -7.24 -7.81 8.68
C LEU A 120 -5.89 -8.52 8.86
N ALA A 121 -5.55 -8.88 10.09
CA ALA A 121 -4.27 -9.41 10.49
C ALA A 121 -4.36 -10.89 10.89
N PRO A 122 -3.41 -11.74 10.47
CA PRO A 122 -2.35 -11.44 9.51
C PRO A 122 -2.88 -11.33 8.07
N CYS A 123 -2.35 -10.37 7.32
CA CYS A 123 -2.66 -10.20 5.90
C CYS A 123 -1.80 -11.18 5.08
N CYS A 124 -2.33 -12.38 4.86
CA CYS A 124 -1.55 -13.53 4.35
C CYS A 124 -1.44 -13.59 2.82
N GLN A 125 -2.26 -12.84 2.09
CA GLN A 125 -2.20 -12.76 0.63
C GLN A 125 -0.82 -12.26 0.20
N GLU A 126 -0.25 -12.69 -0.93
CA GLU A 126 1.08 -12.19 -1.33
C GLU A 126 1.02 -10.86 -2.09
N GLU A 127 0.02 -10.67 -2.94
CA GLU A 127 -0.02 -9.55 -3.87
C GLU A 127 -0.88 -8.41 -3.35
N ALA A 128 -0.42 -7.18 -3.57
CA ALA A 128 -1.11 -5.98 -3.14
C ALA A 128 -2.55 -5.91 -3.68
N ASP A 129 -2.84 -6.49 -4.85
CA ASP A 129 -4.15 -6.46 -5.47
C ASP A 129 -5.25 -7.13 -4.62
N THR A 130 -5.04 -8.37 -4.22
CA THR A 130 -5.93 -9.16 -3.37
C THR A 130 -5.96 -8.62 -1.94
N ARG A 131 -4.85 -8.04 -1.47
CA ARG A 131 -4.79 -7.33 -0.19
C ARG A 131 -5.65 -6.07 -0.21
N ILE A 132 -5.57 -5.26 -1.28
CA ILE A 132 -6.42 -4.07 -1.46
C ILE A 132 -7.89 -4.46 -1.35
N ILE A 133 -8.30 -5.56 -1.97
CA ILE A 133 -9.68 -6.04 -1.86
C ILE A 133 -10.09 -6.41 -0.43
N LEU A 134 -9.21 -7.11 0.31
CA LEU A 134 -9.47 -7.43 1.72
C LEU A 134 -9.70 -6.14 2.53
N HIS A 135 -8.88 -5.12 2.32
CA HIS A 135 -9.00 -3.84 3.01
C HIS A 135 -10.23 -3.03 2.58
N VAL A 136 -10.63 -3.08 1.30
CA VAL A 136 -11.91 -2.50 0.83
C VAL A 136 -13.10 -3.15 1.54
N ALA A 137 -13.14 -4.48 1.57
CA ALA A 137 -14.21 -5.21 2.26
C ALA A 137 -14.22 -4.89 3.77
N HIS A 138 -13.04 -4.82 4.39
CA HIS A 138 -12.91 -4.42 5.78
C HIS A 138 -13.44 -3.00 6.03
N ALA A 139 -13.07 -2.03 5.21
CA ALA A 139 -13.52 -0.65 5.37
C ALA A 139 -15.06 -0.56 5.25
N ALA A 140 -15.66 -1.28 4.28
CA ALA A 140 -17.11 -1.30 4.09
C ALA A 140 -17.87 -1.83 5.32
N VAL A 141 -17.36 -2.88 5.96
CA VAL A 141 -18.00 -3.42 7.19
C VAL A 141 -17.72 -2.60 8.46
N HIS A 142 -16.81 -1.62 8.40
CA HIS A 142 -16.46 -0.70 9.49
C HIS A 142 -16.98 0.73 9.23
N ASP A 143 -18.19 0.84 8.67
CA ASP A 143 -18.91 2.10 8.46
C ASP A 143 -18.25 3.10 7.49
N HIS A 144 -17.24 2.70 6.71
CA HIS A 144 -16.70 3.53 5.63
C HIS A 144 -17.51 3.34 4.36
N ARG A 145 -18.43 4.28 4.11
CA ARG A 145 -19.36 4.23 2.97
C ARG A 145 -18.83 4.83 1.68
N GLN A 146 -17.69 5.51 1.69
CA GLN A 146 -17.07 6.06 0.47
C GLN A 146 -15.62 5.63 0.45
N ILE A 147 -15.32 4.65 -0.40
CA ILE A 147 -14.02 4.00 -0.50
C ILE A 147 -13.42 4.31 -1.86
N GLN A 148 -12.22 4.91 -1.86
CA GLN A 148 -11.46 5.17 -3.08
C GLN A 148 -10.20 4.30 -3.11
N VAL A 149 -10.04 3.50 -4.16
CA VAL A 149 -8.82 2.74 -4.44
C VAL A 149 -7.99 3.49 -5.48
N ARG A 150 -6.72 3.78 -5.15
CA ARG A 150 -5.75 4.34 -6.11
C ARG A 150 -4.80 3.26 -6.59
N THR A 151 -4.77 3.02 -7.89
CA THR A 151 -3.95 1.96 -8.48
C THR A 151 -3.53 2.28 -9.91
N VAL A 152 -2.44 1.68 -10.37
CA VAL A 152 -2.07 1.63 -11.79
C VAL A 152 -2.13 0.20 -12.34
N ASP A 153 -2.53 -0.74 -11.48
CA ASP A 153 -2.61 -2.16 -11.78
C ASP A 153 -4.04 -2.53 -12.21
N THR A 154 -4.15 -3.14 -13.39
CA THR A 154 -5.43 -3.56 -13.98
C THR A 154 -6.06 -4.72 -13.22
N ASP A 155 -5.25 -5.56 -12.56
CA ASP A 155 -5.77 -6.71 -11.81
C ASP A 155 -6.57 -6.23 -10.59
N VAL A 156 -6.16 -5.12 -9.97
CA VAL A 156 -6.94 -4.42 -8.94
C VAL A 156 -8.29 -3.97 -9.47
N VAL A 157 -8.34 -3.41 -10.69
CA VAL A 157 -9.60 -2.96 -11.30
C VAL A 157 -10.54 -4.13 -11.53
N ALA A 158 -10.04 -5.22 -12.10
CA ALA A 158 -10.83 -6.43 -12.35
C ALA A 158 -11.39 -7.02 -11.05
N LEU A 159 -10.56 -7.14 -10.01
CA LEU A 159 -10.99 -7.65 -8.71
C LEU A 159 -11.98 -6.72 -8.02
N ALA A 160 -11.78 -5.40 -8.11
CA ALA A 160 -12.68 -4.42 -7.52
C ALA A 160 -14.06 -4.41 -8.18
N VAL A 161 -14.14 -4.62 -9.51
CA VAL A 161 -15.43 -4.81 -10.21
C VAL A 161 -16.17 -6.05 -9.68
N MET A 162 -15.45 -7.14 -9.41
CA MET A 162 -16.07 -8.34 -8.82
C MET A 162 -16.60 -8.06 -7.41
N VAL A 163 -15.85 -7.31 -6.60
CA VAL A 163 -16.20 -7.02 -5.20
C VAL A 163 -17.32 -5.99 -5.10
N ALA A 164 -17.38 -5.02 -6.02
CA ALA A 164 -18.44 -4.02 -6.10
C ALA A 164 -19.84 -4.65 -6.12
N GLN A 165 -19.99 -5.83 -6.73
CA GLN A 165 -21.27 -6.56 -6.80
C GLN A 165 -21.71 -7.16 -5.45
N ALA A 166 -20.78 -7.32 -4.50
CA ALA A 166 -21.02 -7.87 -3.19
C ALA A 166 -21.12 -6.79 -2.10
N LEU A 167 -20.83 -5.52 -2.42
CA LEU A 167 -20.95 -4.42 -1.48
C LEU A 167 -22.43 -4.02 -1.26
N PRO A 168 -22.80 -3.61 -0.04
CA PRO A 168 -24.11 -3.02 0.24
C PRO A 168 -24.43 -1.84 -0.69
N CYS A 169 -25.72 -1.65 -1.01
CA CYS A 169 -26.17 -0.60 -1.93
C CYS A 169 -25.88 0.85 -1.48
N MET A 170 -25.59 1.05 -0.18
CA MET A 170 -25.29 2.36 0.41
C MET A 170 -23.80 2.71 0.38
N ASP A 171 -22.93 1.76 0.01
CA ASP A 171 -21.49 1.97 -0.04
C ASP A 171 -21.06 2.38 -1.44
N GLU A 172 -20.11 3.31 -1.54
CA GLU A 172 -19.55 3.77 -2.80
C GLU A 172 -18.12 3.28 -2.98
N LEU A 173 -17.86 2.62 -4.12
CA LEU A 173 -16.52 2.21 -4.50
C LEU A 173 -16.06 2.98 -5.74
N TRP A 174 -14.96 3.71 -5.59
CA TRP A 174 -14.33 4.51 -6.64
C TRP A 174 -12.93 4.00 -6.93
N ILE A 175 -12.54 3.98 -8.19
CA ILE A 175 -11.15 3.72 -8.59
C ILE A 175 -10.55 4.96 -9.23
N ALA A 176 -9.44 5.43 -8.67
CA ALA A 176 -8.55 6.36 -9.36
C ALA A 176 -7.45 5.54 -10.06
N PHE A 177 -7.56 5.40 -11.38
CA PHE A 177 -6.62 4.63 -12.20
C PHE A 177 -5.62 5.55 -12.90
N GLY A 178 -4.33 5.20 -12.86
CA GLY A 178 -3.31 5.94 -13.61
C GLY A 178 -3.05 7.35 -13.09
N ASP A 179 -3.09 8.35 -13.99
CA ASP A 179 -2.77 9.75 -13.75
C ASP A 179 -3.95 10.62 -13.28
N GLY A 180 -5.09 10.00 -12.94
CA GLY A 180 -6.16 10.67 -12.20
C GLY A 180 -7.56 10.52 -12.77
N GLN A 181 -7.80 9.59 -13.69
CA GLN A 181 -9.18 9.28 -14.08
C GLN A 181 -9.87 8.51 -12.94
N GLU A 182 -10.91 9.13 -12.38
CA GLU A 182 -11.78 8.50 -11.39
C GLU A 182 -12.95 7.80 -12.07
N LEU A 183 -13.12 6.52 -11.75
CA LEU A 183 -14.15 5.65 -12.29
C LEU A 183 -15.03 5.15 -11.12
N PRO A 184 -16.32 5.53 -11.06
CA PRO A 184 -17.25 4.93 -10.11
C PRO A 184 -17.50 3.48 -10.51
N LEU A 185 -17.29 2.54 -9.59
CA LEU A 185 -17.64 1.12 -9.78
C LEU A 185 -18.98 0.75 -9.14
N HIS A 186 -19.31 1.41 -8.04
CA HIS A 186 -20.58 1.21 -7.33
C HIS A 186 -21.04 2.57 -6.78
N PRO A 187 -21.69 3.43 -7.57
CA PRO A 187 -22.19 4.73 -7.10
C PRO A 187 -23.51 4.56 -6.33
N CYS A 188 -23.72 5.34 -5.25
CA CYS A 188 -25.01 5.41 -4.58
C CYS A 188 -26.05 6.01 -5.53
N SER A 189 -27.25 5.41 -5.55
CA SER A 189 -28.39 5.87 -6.36
C SER A 189 -29.04 7.13 -5.81
#